data_AF-A0A9E6SNH8-F1
#
_entry.id   AF-A0A9E6SNH8-F1
#
_cell.length_a   1.000
_cell.length_b   1.000
_cell.length_c   1.000
_cell.angle_alpha   90.00
_cell.angle_beta   90.00
_cell.angle_gamma   90.00
#
_symmetry.space_group_name_H-M   'P 1'
#
loop_
_entity.id
_entity.type
_entity.pdbx_description
1 polymer ?
#
loop_
_entity_poly.entity_id
_entity_poly.type
_entity_poly.pdbx_seq_one_letter_code
_entity_poly.pdbx_strand_id
1 'polypeptide(L)'
;MASIVAGVAIIIFALLLGGQGVREILADNSIKDDYAKLQKNENLSNLVTIQNQLTQVSTLNNDKGINSRLFDILGGINPKDPNQVKISTVSLNPTDDSLSIEGSAANSFTATDAFKKTILNTKVVYTDKDDKEQTINLTDSVTLNNASYGTDTTGAKVLQFKLSFVYPKELFANTSTNVRIVSPTKVTDVTDSRTRVPDDLFSSLPKTGDTK
;
A
#
# COMPACT_ATOMS: atom_id res chain seq x y z
N MET A 1 -0.06 16.10 -44.09
CA MET A 1 0.13 14.67 -44.42
C MET A 1 0.46 13.96 -43.11
N ALA A 2 -0.44 13.53 -42.22
CA ALA A 2 -1.75 12.87 -42.38
C ALA A 2 -1.68 11.64 -43.30
N SER A 3 -2.13 10.49 -42.76
CA SER A 3 -2.45 9.19 -43.39
C SER A 3 -1.33 8.21 -43.82
N ILE A 4 -0.60 7.61 -42.86
CA ILE A 4 0.02 6.26 -43.05
C ILE A 4 -0.30 5.30 -41.89
N VAL A 5 -0.49 5.78 -40.65
CA VAL A 5 -0.76 4.89 -39.48
C VAL A 5 -2.24 4.48 -39.35
N ALA A 6 -3.14 5.04 -40.18
CA ALA A 6 -4.56 4.66 -40.22
C ALA A 6 -4.86 3.46 -41.14
N GLY A 7 -3.90 2.98 -41.95
CA GLY A 7 -4.15 1.94 -42.97
C GLY A 7 -4.19 0.49 -42.45
N VAL A 8 -3.42 0.16 -41.40
CA VAL A 8 -3.36 -1.22 -40.85
C VAL A 8 -4.63 -1.57 -40.06
N ALA A 9 -5.26 -0.59 -39.40
CA ALA A 9 -6.48 -0.78 -38.63
C ALA A 9 -7.71 -1.04 -39.53
N ILE A 10 -7.75 -0.50 -40.76
CA ILE A 10 -8.89 -0.64 -41.69
C ILE A 10 -8.93 -2.05 -42.33
N ILE A 11 -7.77 -2.67 -42.59
CA ILE A 11 -7.68 -4.04 -43.16
C ILE A 11 -8.23 -5.08 -42.17
N ILE A 12 -7.92 -4.92 -40.87
CA ILE A 12 -8.41 -5.82 -39.82
C ILE A 12 -9.92 -5.62 -39.60
N PHE A 13 -10.42 -4.39 -39.70
CA PHE A 13 -11.85 -4.07 -39.55
C PHE A 13 -12.69 -4.52 -40.78
N ALA A 14 -12.13 -4.49 -41.99
CA ALA A 14 -12.79 -4.98 -43.21
C ALA A 14 -12.92 -6.52 -43.22
N LEU A 15 -11.93 -7.25 -42.68
CA LEU A 15 -12.03 -8.68 -42.40
C LEU A 15 -13.14 -9.01 -41.40
N LEU A 16 -13.48 -8.09 -40.49
CA LEU A 16 -14.52 -8.27 -39.49
C LEU A 16 -15.95 -7.98 -39.99
N LEU A 17 -16.13 -7.20 -41.07
CA LEU A 17 -17.47 -6.79 -41.55
C LEU A 17 -17.91 -7.38 -42.90
N GLY A 18 -16.99 -7.83 -43.77
CA GLY A 18 -17.33 -8.29 -45.12
C GLY A 18 -17.17 -9.80 -45.27
N GLY A 19 -18.23 -10.58 -45.08
CA GLY A 19 -18.11 -12.02 -45.33
C GLY A 19 -19.36 -12.89 -45.23
N GLN A 20 -20.57 -12.32 -45.11
CA GLN A 20 -21.77 -13.09 -45.47
C GLN A 20 -21.94 -13.01 -47.00
N GLY A 21 -21.51 -14.07 -47.69
CA GLY A 21 -22.17 -14.52 -48.92
C GLY A 21 -21.53 -14.18 -50.27
N VAL A 22 -20.42 -14.85 -50.60
CA VAL A 22 -20.18 -15.57 -51.88
C VAL A 22 -18.94 -16.45 -51.65
N ARG A 23 -19.05 -17.73 -51.25
CA ARG A 23 -19.22 -18.93 -52.12
C ARG A 23 -18.39 -18.84 -53.40
N GLU A 24 -17.55 -19.77 -53.81
CA GLU A 24 -17.21 -21.15 -53.43
C GLU A 24 -16.13 -21.56 -54.47
N ILE A 25 -15.27 -22.56 -54.20
CA ILE A 25 -14.25 -23.11 -55.14
C ILE A 25 -13.01 -22.21 -55.26
N LEU A 26 -11.98 -22.35 -54.43
CA LEU A 26 -10.87 -23.30 -54.64
C LEU A 26 -10.31 -23.74 -53.28
N ALA A 27 -11.01 -24.69 -52.67
CA ALA A 27 -10.52 -25.61 -51.65
C ALA A 27 -9.57 -26.65 -52.34
N ASP A 28 -8.70 -27.43 -51.72
CA ASP A 28 -8.65 -27.81 -50.31
C ASP A 28 -7.35 -28.57 -49.93
N ASN A 29 -6.25 -28.43 -50.67
CA ASN A 29 -5.08 -29.32 -50.48
C ASN A 29 -3.74 -28.65 -50.10
N SER A 30 -3.63 -27.32 -50.05
CA SER A 30 -2.35 -26.66 -49.71
C SER A 30 -2.21 -26.26 -48.23
N ILE A 31 -3.31 -26.17 -47.48
CA ILE A 31 -3.27 -25.69 -46.07
C ILE A 31 -2.80 -26.79 -45.09
N LYS A 32 -3.03 -28.08 -45.42
CA LYS A 32 -2.56 -29.20 -44.57
C LYS A 32 -1.04 -29.42 -44.65
N ASP A 33 -0.41 -29.12 -45.79
CA ASP A 33 1.04 -29.29 -45.97
C ASP A 33 1.85 -28.21 -45.26
N ASP A 34 1.32 -26.99 -45.14
CA ASP A 34 1.98 -25.91 -44.41
C ASP A 34 1.87 -26.11 -42.88
N TYR A 35 0.75 -26.65 -42.37
CA TYR A 35 0.62 -26.97 -40.94
C TYR A 35 1.58 -28.09 -40.49
N ALA A 36 1.82 -29.10 -41.34
CA ALA A 36 2.76 -30.18 -41.06
C ALA A 36 4.24 -29.73 -41.13
N LYS A 37 4.56 -28.74 -41.97
CA LYS A 37 5.90 -28.11 -42.01
C LYS A 37 6.16 -27.17 -40.81
N LEU A 38 5.12 -26.55 -40.27
CA LEU A 38 5.23 -25.67 -39.09
C LEU A 38 5.33 -26.44 -37.76
N GLN A 39 4.78 -27.65 -37.66
CA GLN A 39 4.98 -28.52 -36.48
C GLN A 39 6.39 -29.11 -36.36
N LYS A 40 7.17 -29.11 -37.43
CA LYS A 40 8.48 -29.79 -37.49
C LYS A 40 9.69 -28.90 -37.19
N ASN A 41 9.47 -27.63 -36.86
CA ASN A 41 10.53 -26.67 -36.51
C ASN A 41 10.41 -26.26 -35.05
N GLU A 42 11.31 -26.79 -34.20
CA GLU A 42 12.00 -26.23 -33.01
C GLU A 42 11.40 -25.07 -32.15
N ASN A 43 10.12 -24.71 -32.27
CA ASN A 43 9.54 -23.54 -31.61
C ASN A 43 8.45 -23.86 -30.59
N LEU A 44 8.11 -25.14 -30.36
CA LEU A 44 7.29 -25.51 -29.20
C LEU A 44 8.01 -25.20 -27.88
N SER A 45 9.34 -25.35 -27.83
CA SER A 45 10.15 -24.99 -26.66
C SER A 45 10.07 -23.49 -26.36
N ASN A 46 10.06 -22.65 -27.40
CA ASN A 46 9.91 -21.20 -27.30
C ASN A 46 8.50 -20.77 -26.85
N LEU A 47 7.44 -21.48 -27.24
CA LEU A 47 6.08 -21.23 -26.73
C LEU A 47 5.92 -21.61 -25.25
N VAL A 48 6.55 -22.68 -24.79
CA VAL A 48 6.56 -23.08 -23.37
C VAL A 48 7.41 -22.13 -22.52
N THR A 49 8.55 -21.66 -23.04
CA THR A 49 9.38 -20.65 -22.34
C THR A 49 8.74 -19.28 -22.33
N ILE A 50 8.07 -18.84 -23.41
CA ILE A 50 7.29 -17.59 -23.44
C ILE A 50 6.13 -17.67 -22.43
N GLN A 51 5.42 -18.79 -22.32
CA GLN A 51 4.37 -18.97 -21.31
C GLN A 51 4.93 -18.93 -19.88
N ASN A 52 6.07 -19.59 -19.62
CA ASN A 52 6.76 -19.50 -18.33
C ASN A 52 7.24 -18.08 -18.03
N GLN A 53 7.69 -17.33 -19.04
CA GLN A 53 8.15 -15.94 -18.90
C GLN A 53 6.98 -14.96 -18.71
N LEU A 54 5.86 -15.11 -19.42
CA LEU A 54 4.66 -14.31 -19.20
C LEU A 54 4.03 -14.57 -17.83
N THR A 55 4.04 -15.84 -17.39
CA THR A 55 3.61 -16.19 -16.03
C THR A 55 4.53 -15.54 -15.00
N GLN A 56 5.85 -15.61 -15.19
CA GLN A 56 6.83 -14.94 -14.32
C GLN A 56 6.75 -13.41 -14.33
N VAL A 57 6.43 -12.79 -15.47
CA VAL A 57 6.20 -11.34 -15.57
C VAL A 57 4.90 -10.95 -14.87
N SER A 58 3.86 -11.77 -14.99
CA SER A 58 2.59 -11.54 -14.29
C SER A 58 2.74 -11.70 -12.76
N THR A 59 3.53 -12.67 -12.29
CA THR A 59 3.86 -12.80 -10.86
C THR A 59 4.74 -11.64 -10.41
N LEU A 60 5.76 -11.26 -11.17
CA LEU A 60 6.63 -10.12 -10.84
C LEU A 60 5.86 -8.79 -10.79
N ASN A 61 4.85 -8.61 -11.63
CA ASN A 61 4.00 -7.41 -11.60
C ASN A 61 2.98 -7.43 -10.44
N ASN A 62 2.50 -8.61 -10.04
CA ASN A 62 1.67 -8.78 -8.85
C ASN A 62 2.47 -8.60 -7.55
N ASP A 63 3.75 -8.98 -7.55
CA ASP A 63 4.67 -8.89 -6.40
C ASP A 63 5.34 -7.51 -6.27
N LYS A 64 5.11 -6.59 -7.21
CA LYS A 64 5.60 -5.19 -7.08
C LYS A 64 4.88 -4.48 -5.95
N GLY A 65 5.60 -4.24 -4.86
CA GLY A 65 5.15 -3.41 -3.75
C GLY A 65 4.91 -1.95 -4.17
N ILE A 66 3.82 -1.34 -3.71
CA ILE A 66 3.50 0.07 -3.94
C ILE A 66 4.19 0.91 -2.86
N ASN A 67 5.50 1.12 -3.01
CA ASN A 67 6.33 1.80 -2.01
C ASN A 67 5.95 3.27 -1.78
N SER A 68 5.20 3.91 -2.68
CA SER A 68 4.72 5.29 -2.48
C SER A 68 3.84 5.44 -1.24
N ARG A 69 3.14 4.37 -0.83
CA ARG A 69 2.33 4.33 0.40
C ARG A 69 3.16 4.55 1.66
N LEU A 70 4.48 4.39 1.59
CA LEU A 70 5.37 4.71 2.70
C LEU A 70 5.23 6.15 3.16
N PHE A 71 5.07 7.10 2.24
CA PHE A 71 4.91 8.52 2.61
C PHE A 71 3.60 8.77 3.37
N ASP A 72 2.51 8.11 2.98
CA ASP A 72 1.21 8.21 3.67
C ASP A 72 1.30 7.63 5.09
N ILE A 73 2.02 6.51 5.25
CA ILE A 73 2.29 5.93 6.57
C ILE A 73 3.06 6.92 7.42
N LEU A 74 4.20 7.43 6.93
CA LEU A 74 5.05 8.35 7.68
C LEU A 74 4.30 9.61 8.13
N GLY A 75 3.43 10.15 7.28
CA GLY A 75 2.53 11.25 7.62
C GLY A 75 1.48 10.87 8.66
N GLY A 76 0.92 9.67 8.57
CA GLY A 76 -0.09 9.17 9.50
C GLY A 76 0.47 8.80 10.88
N ILE A 77 1.65 8.21 10.96
CA ILE A 77 2.20 7.73 12.24
C ILE A 77 2.87 8.82 13.08
N ASN A 78 3.13 10.00 12.51
CA ASN A 78 3.72 11.10 13.26
C ASN A 78 2.65 11.74 14.17
N PRO A 79 2.79 11.70 15.50
CA PRO A 79 1.85 12.33 16.41
C PRO A 79 1.79 13.84 16.15
N LYS A 80 0.62 14.43 16.45
CA LYS A 80 0.43 15.87 16.37
C LYS A 80 1.24 16.60 17.44
N ASP A 81 1.37 17.91 17.26
CA ASP A 81 1.91 18.80 18.28
C ASP A 81 1.24 18.56 19.65
N PRO A 82 2.01 18.62 20.75
CA PRO A 82 3.43 19.01 20.83
C PRO A 82 4.41 17.84 20.67
N ASN A 83 3.95 16.61 20.39
CA ASN A 83 4.75 15.40 20.49
C ASN A 83 5.33 14.89 19.16
N GLN A 84 5.25 15.71 18.12
CA GLN A 84 5.80 15.40 16.80
C GLN A 84 7.28 15.04 16.87
N VAL A 85 7.67 14.08 16.03
CA VAL A 85 9.05 13.63 15.91
C VAL A 85 9.64 14.05 14.57
N LYS A 86 10.95 14.28 14.54
CA LYS A 86 11.73 14.50 13.32
C LYS A 86 12.26 13.16 12.83
N ILE A 87 11.81 12.70 11.68
CA ILE A 87 12.28 11.47 11.05
C ILE A 87 13.51 11.79 10.20
N SER A 88 14.62 11.07 10.41
CA SER A 88 15.87 11.26 9.67
C SER A 88 16.12 10.16 8.66
N THR A 89 15.87 8.91 9.05
CA THR A 89 16.12 7.73 8.20
C THR A 89 14.95 6.78 8.28
N VAL A 90 14.54 6.24 7.13
CA VAL A 90 13.54 5.18 7.06
C VAL A 90 14.12 4.06 6.21
N SER A 91 14.12 2.84 6.76
CA SER A 91 14.57 1.64 6.09
C SER A 91 13.41 0.66 5.97
N LEU A 92 13.04 0.34 4.72
CA LEU A 92 12.02 -0.64 4.39
C LEU A 92 12.70 -1.95 3.98
N ASN A 93 12.34 -3.04 4.64
CA ASN A 93 12.79 -4.39 4.29
C ASN A 93 11.58 -5.25 3.89
N PRO A 94 11.32 -5.40 2.57
CA PRO A 94 10.22 -6.20 2.05
C PRO A 94 10.32 -7.70 2.31
N THR A 95 11.52 -8.21 2.60
CA THR A 95 11.73 -9.65 2.84
C THR A 95 11.20 -10.06 4.21
N ASP A 96 11.42 -9.21 5.21
CA ASP A 96 11.03 -9.47 6.61
C ASP A 96 9.75 -8.71 6.99
N ASP A 97 9.08 -8.08 6.02
CA ASP A 97 7.97 -7.16 6.22
C ASP A 97 8.22 -6.13 7.33
N SER A 98 9.44 -5.61 7.40
CA SER A 98 9.86 -4.74 8.50
C SER A 98 10.16 -3.31 8.06
N LEU A 99 9.77 -2.38 8.92
CA LEU A 99 10.10 -0.96 8.79
C LEU A 99 10.93 -0.52 9.99
N SER A 100 12.03 0.17 9.73
CA SER A 100 12.86 0.80 10.75
C SER A 100 12.93 2.30 10.52
N ILE A 101 12.68 3.07 11.59
CA ILE A 101 12.62 4.52 11.57
C ILE A 101 13.61 5.05 12.60
N GLU A 102 14.56 5.86 12.12
CA GLU A 102 15.46 6.63 12.97
C GLU A 102 15.00 8.08 12.98
N GLY A 103 15.08 8.70 14.15
CA GLY A 103 14.62 10.06 14.31
C GLY A 103 15.02 10.69 15.64
N SER A 104 14.55 11.90 15.85
CA SER A 104 14.75 12.65 17.09
C SER A 104 13.46 13.29 17.59
N ALA A 105 13.33 13.37 18.91
CA ALA A 105 12.18 13.90 19.62
C ALA A 105 12.59 15.04 20.56
N ALA A 106 11.95 16.22 20.41
CA ALA A 106 12.20 17.38 21.26
C ALA A 106 11.70 17.15 22.70
N ASN A 107 10.50 16.61 22.87
CA ASN A 107 9.93 16.26 24.19
C ASN A 107 10.46 14.93 24.72
N SER A 108 11.64 14.51 24.26
CA SER A 108 12.36 13.33 24.75
C SER A 108 11.47 12.07 24.75
N PHE A 109 11.49 11.30 25.84
CA PHE A 109 10.72 10.05 25.95
C PHE A 109 9.21 10.23 25.82
N THR A 110 8.65 11.38 26.18
CA THR A 110 7.20 11.63 26.05
C THR A 110 6.78 11.63 24.59
N ALA A 111 7.54 12.31 23.73
CA ALA A 111 7.27 12.32 22.29
C ALA A 111 7.57 10.95 21.64
N THR A 112 8.65 10.27 22.07
CA THR A 112 8.96 8.92 21.56
C THR A 112 7.91 7.88 21.96
N ASP A 113 7.37 7.95 23.18
CA ASP A 113 6.28 7.07 23.62
C ASP A 113 4.97 7.40 22.90
N ALA A 114 4.65 8.68 22.71
CA ALA A 114 3.51 9.10 21.90
C ALA A 114 3.63 8.60 20.45
N PHE A 115 4.83 8.66 19.87
CA PHE A 115 5.10 8.13 18.53
C PHE A 115 4.92 6.62 18.47
N LYS A 116 5.49 5.88 19.43
CA LYS A 116 5.29 4.42 19.55
C LYS A 116 3.81 4.06 19.66
N LYS A 117 3.06 4.74 20.52
CA LYS A 117 1.62 4.52 20.70
C LYS A 117 0.83 4.88 19.46
N THR A 118 1.23 5.92 18.73
CA THR A 118 0.59 6.31 17.48
C THR A 118 0.73 5.19 16.45
N ILE A 119 1.93 4.62 16.28
CA ILE A 119 2.17 3.46 15.41
C ILE A 119 1.28 2.27 15.81
N LEU A 120 1.27 1.90 17.11
CA LEU A 120 0.49 0.76 17.61
C LEU A 120 -1.03 0.90 17.43
N ASN A 121 -1.53 2.14 17.47
CA ASN A 121 -2.96 2.42 17.33
C ASN A 121 -3.34 2.86 15.90
N THR A 122 -2.38 2.89 14.98
CA THR A 122 -2.65 3.19 13.58
C THR A 122 -3.23 1.96 12.90
N LYS A 123 -4.27 2.17 12.08
CA LYS A 123 -4.91 1.12 11.31
C LYS A 123 -4.73 1.36 9.82
N VAL A 124 -4.65 0.28 9.07
CA VAL A 124 -4.63 0.26 7.62
C VAL A 124 -6.00 -0.21 7.17
N VAL A 125 -6.66 0.59 6.34
CA VAL A 125 -7.93 0.21 5.72
C VAL A 125 -7.69 0.05 4.23
N TYR A 126 -8.17 -1.04 3.64
CA TYR A 126 -7.99 -1.36 2.23
C TYR A 126 -9.18 -2.12 1.69
N THR A 127 -9.34 -2.12 0.37
CA THR A 127 -10.31 -2.94 -0.34
C THR A 127 -9.62 -4.20 -0.86
N ASP A 128 -10.18 -5.37 -0.53
CA ASP A 128 -9.68 -6.68 -0.96
C ASP A 128 -10.13 -7.02 -2.40
N LYS A 129 -9.81 -8.23 -2.87
CA LYS A 129 -10.15 -8.70 -4.22
C LYS A 129 -11.67 -8.90 -4.43
N ASP A 130 -12.44 -8.99 -3.35
CA ASP A 130 -13.89 -9.18 -3.36
C ASP A 130 -14.64 -7.84 -3.19
N ASP A 131 -13.94 -6.72 -3.41
CA ASP A 131 -14.44 -5.35 -3.20
C ASP A 131 -14.94 -5.07 -1.78
N LYS A 132 -14.44 -5.80 -0.77
CA LYS A 132 -14.80 -5.60 0.63
C LYS A 132 -13.75 -4.76 1.35
N GLU A 133 -14.23 -3.86 2.20
CA GLU A 133 -13.37 -3.06 3.05
C GLU A 133 -12.87 -3.89 4.24
N GLN A 134 -11.56 -3.96 4.39
CA GLN A 134 -10.86 -4.62 5.47
C GLN A 134 -10.12 -3.59 6.31
N THR A 135 -10.14 -3.77 7.63
CA THR A 135 -9.38 -2.93 8.58
C THR A 135 -8.46 -3.81 9.40
N ILE A 136 -7.17 -3.51 9.34
CA ILE A 136 -6.12 -4.22 10.09
C ILE A 136 -5.25 -3.23 10.86
N ASN A 137 -4.58 -3.69 11.92
CA ASN A 137 -3.60 -2.87 12.62
C ASN A 137 -2.36 -2.70 11.74
N LEU A 138 -1.69 -1.54 11.85
CA LEU A 138 -0.42 -1.30 11.17
C LEU A 138 0.68 -2.22 11.69
N THR A 139 0.63 -2.57 12.97
CA THR A 139 1.53 -3.53 13.60
C THR A 139 0.99 -3.94 14.96
N ASP A 140 1.37 -5.12 15.44
CA ASP A 140 1.03 -5.60 16.78
C ASP A 140 2.06 -5.19 17.83
N SER A 141 3.29 -4.87 17.42
CA SER A 141 4.37 -4.54 18.33
C SER A 141 5.36 -3.56 17.73
N VAL A 142 5.98 -2.76 18.60
CA VAL A 142 7.01 -1.79 18.20
C VAL A 142 8.18 -1.89 19.15
N THR A 143 9.36 -2.11 18.58
CA THR A 143 10.63 -2.24 19.29
C THR A 143 11.38 -0.92 19.27
N LEU A 144 11.74 -0.41 20.44
CA LEU A 144 12.56 0.80 20.60
C LEU A 144 14.01 0.41 20.90
N ASN A 145 14.91 0.77 19.98
CA ASN A 145 16.33 0.57 20.07
C ASN A 145 17.06 1.91 20.15
N ASN A 146 18.23 1.92 20.78
CA ASN A 146 19.19 3.03 20.75
C ASN A 146 18.60 4.40 21.14
N ALA A 147 17.73 4.44 22.16
CA ALA A 147 17.22 5.70 22.70
C ALA A 147 18.32 6.42 23.52
N SER A 148 18.79 7.57 23.07
CA SER A 148 19.85 8.33 23.73
C SER A 148 19.65 9.83 23.61
N TYR A 149 20.10 10.58 24.63
CA TYR A 149 20.08 12.04 24.58
C TYR A 149 21.22 12.57 23.72
N GLY A 150 20.91 13.55 22.89
CA GLY A 150 21.90 14.23 22.06
C GLY A 150 21.47 15.66 21.73
N THR A 151 22.15 16.25 20.76
CA THR A 151 21.82 17.55 20.19
C THR A 151 21.46 17.40 18.72
N ASP A 152 20.42 18.09 18.26
CA ASP A 152 20.11 18.14 16.83
C ASP A 152 21.02 19.13 16.09
N THR A 153 20.81 19.28 14.78
CA THR A 153 21.60 20.19 13.93
C THR A 153 21.46 21.68 14.30
N THR A 154 20.48 22.02 15.13
CA THR A 154 20.25 23.38 15.66
C THR A 154 20.87 23.59 17.04
N GLY A 155 21.44 22.53 17.64
CA GLY A 155 21.98 22.55 19.00
C GLY A 155 20.92 22.32 20.09
N ALA A 156 19.67 22.03 19.73
CA ALA A 156 18.61 21.74 20.69
C ALA A 156 18.80 20.33 21.31
N LYS A 157 18.55 20.20 22.61
CA LYS A 157 18.55 18.89 23.28
C LYS A 157 17.37 18.06 22.77
N VAL A 158 17.65 16.86 22.27
CA VAL A 158 16.66 15.93 21.73
C VAL A 158 16.98 14.51 22.17
N LEU A 159 15.97 13.64 22.18
CA LEU A 159 16.18 12.20 22.29
C LEU A 159 16.25 11.61 20.88
N GLN A 160 17.38 11.02 20.52
CA GLN A 160 17.55 10.24 19.30
C GLN A 160 17.08 8.81 19.55
N PHE A 161 16.42 8.20 18.57
CA PHE A 161 15.88 6.86 18.71
C PHE A 161 15.89 6.10 17.38
N LYS A 162 15.79 4.77 17.49
CA LYS A 162 15.48 3.86 16.39
C LYS A 162 14.30 3.00 16.75
N LEU A 163 13.19 3.10 16.01
CA LEU A 163 12.01 2.25 16.18
C LEU A 163 11.93 1.27 15.03
N SER A 164 11.56 0.02 15.33
CA SER A 164 11.32 -0.99 14.31
C SER A 164 10.03 -1.74 14.59
N PHE A 165 9.31 -2.09 13.53
CA PHE A 165 8.08 -2.89 13.62
C PHE A 165 7.86 -3.69 12.33
N VAL A 166 7.04 -4.74 12.43
CA VAL A 166 6.60 -5.55 11.30
C VAL A 166 5.27 -4.99 10.80
N TYR A 167 5.15 -4.73 9.50
CA TYR A 167 3.95 -4.21 8.87
C TYR A 167 3.15 -5.35 8.19
N PRO A 168 1.83 -5.20 7.97
CA PRO A 168 1.06 -6.17 7.22
C PRO A 168 1.38 -6.08 5.72
N LYS A 169 1.67 -7.22 5.07
CA LYS A 169 1.98 -7.30 3.63
C LYS A 169 0.95 -6.61 2.74
N GLU A 170 -0.33 -6.59 3.16
CA GLU A 170 -1.44 -5.97 2.45
C GLU A 170 -1.24 -4.46 2.27
N LEU A 171 -0.42 -3.83 3.11
CA LEU A 171 -0.08 -2.42 3.03
C LEU A 171 0.63 -2.08 1.73
N PHE A 172 1.57 -2.91 1.29
CA PHE A 172 2.33 -2.69 0.05
C PHE A 172 1.88 -3.57 -1.11
N ALA A 173 1.03 -4.58 -0.86
CA ALA A 173 0.50 -5.45 -1.91
C ALA A 173 -0.24 -4.64 -3.00
N ASN A 174 0.07 -4.94 -4.26
CA ASN A 174 -0.60 -4.34 -5.42
C ASN A 174 -2.08 -4.76 -5.50
N THR A 175 -2.43 -5.91 -4.93
CA THR A 175 -3.82 -6.40 -4.90
C THR A 175 -4.72 -5.66 -3.91
N SER A 176 -4.15 -4.90 -2.98
CA SER A 176 -4.92 -4.08 -2.04
C SER A 176 -5.19 -2.73 -2.69
N THR A 177 -6.46 -2.38 -2.91
CA THR A 177 -6.83 -1.09 -3.52
C THR A 177 -7.36 -0.12 -2.46
N ASN A 178 -7.43 1.17 -2.79
CA ASN A 178 -7.95 2.23 -1.90
C ASN A 178 -7.35 2.24 -0.48
N VAL A 179 -6.05 1.94 -0.38
CA VAL A 179 -5.35 1.88 0.92
C VAL A 179 -5.32 3.25 1.57
N ARG A 180 -5.77 3.34 2.83
CA ARG A 180 -5.76 4.54 3.65
C ARG A 180 -5.24 4.26 5.05
N ILE A 181 -4.52 5.23 5.61
CA ILE A 181 -3.95 5.16 6.96
C ILE A 181 -4.88 5.92 7.91
N VAL A 182 -5.34 5.23 8.95
CA VAL A 182 -6.22 5.79 9.98
C VAL A 182 -5.44 5.86 11.29
N SER A 183 -4.96 7.06 11.59
CA SER A 183 -4.19 7.34 12.80
C SER A 183 -5.09 7.66 13.99
N PRO A 184 -4.66 7.38 15.22
CA PRO A 184 -5.38 7.78 16.42
C PRO A 184 -5.44 9.31 16.53
N THR A 185 -6.64 9.87 16.48
CA THR A 185 -6.87 11.32 16.56
C THR A 185 -7.22 11.81 17.97
N LYS A 186 -7.54 10.89 18.89
CA LYS A 186 -7.88 11.22 20.29
C LYS A 186 -6.68 10.98 21.21
N VAL A 187 -6.32 12.00 21.97
CA VAL A 187 -5.55 11.85 23.20
C VAL A 187 -6.47 11.18 24.22
N THR A 188 -6.31 9.88 24.43
CA THR A 188 -6.98 9.20 25.54
C THR A 188 -6.21 9.53 26.82
N ASP A 189 -6.82 10.31 27.70
CA ASP A 189 -6.32 10.55 29.05
C ASP A 189 -6.40 9.23 29.84
N VAL A 190 -5.24 8.68 30.16
CA VAL A 190 -5.07 7.40 30.86
C VAL A 190 -4.65 7.61 32.32
N THR A 191 -4.85 8.79 32.90
CA THR A 191 -4.71 8.96 34.35
C THR A 191 -5.70 8.05 35.09
N ASP A 192 -5.25 7.39 36.18
CA ASP A 192 -6.06 6.41 36.93
C ASP A 192 -7.40 6.99 37.42
N SER A 193 -7.44 8.32 37.66
CA SER A 193 -8.64 9.09 37.97
C SER A 193 -9.66 9.18 36.82
N ARG A 194 -9.22 9.14 35.55
CA ARG A 194 -10.11 9.20 34.37
C ARG A 194 -10.67 7.82 34.02
N THR A 195 -9.87 6.76 34.17
CA THR A 195 -10.27 5.38 33.85
C THR A 195 -11.22 4.76 34.86
N ARG A 196 -11.28 5.29 36.09
CA ARG A 196 -12.10 4.76 37.19
C ARG A 196 -13.44 5.46 37.35
N VAL A 197 -13.67 6.58 36.65
CA VAL A 197 -14.89 7.38 36.79
C VAL A 197 -15.64 7.42 35.46
N PRO A 198 -16.88 6.88 35.39
CA PRO A 198 -17.68 6.89 34.16
C PRO A 198 -17.94 8.31 33.64
N ASP A 199 -17.81 8.48 32.32
CA ASP A 199 -18.01 9.77 31.63
C ASP A 199 -19.40 10.39 31.87
N ASP A 200 -20.40 9.55 32.15
CA ASP A 200 -21.79 9.96 32.36
C ASP A 200 -21.99 10.83 33.62
N LEU A 201 -21.04 10.82 34.57
CA LEU A 201 -21.13 11.62 35.79
C LEU A 201 -20.84 13.12 35.58
N PHE A 202 -20.28 13.49 34.42
CA PHE A 202 -19.85 14.87 34.14
C PHE A 202 -20.52 15.48 32.91
N SER A 203 -21.43 14.77 32.25
CA SER A 203 -22.11 15.20 31.03
C SER A 203 -23.51 15.77 31.25
N SER A 204 -23.79 16.35 32.43
CA SER A 204 -25.04 17.10 32.60
C SER A 204 -24.94 18.47 31.92
N LEU A 205 -25.59 18.61 30.76
CA LEU A 205 -25.91 19.91 30.20
C LEU A 205 -26.88 20.62 31.15
N PRO A 206 -26.64 21.89 31.53
CA PRO A 206 -27.59 22.63 32.34
C PRO A 206 -28.92 22.74 31.59
N LYS A 207 -30.01 22.30 32.21
CA LYS A 207 -31.37 22.52 31.68
C LYS A 207 -31.60 24.03 31.59
N THR A 208 -31.58 24.56 30.38
CA THR A 208 -32.03 25.92 30.09
C THR A 208 -33.54 25.97 30.28
N GLY A 209 -33.99 26.81 31.21
CA GLY A 209 -35.35 27.35 31.25
C GLY A 209 -36.25 26.74 32.30
N ASP A 210 -36.40 27.46 33.42
CA ASP A 210 -37.71 27.72 34.04
C ASP A 210 -37.58 29.04 34.81
N THR A 211 -37.78 30.15 34.10
CA THR A 211 -38.18 31.42 34.71
C THR A 211 -39.70 31.44 34.76
N LYS A 212 -40.25 31.42 35.97
CA LYS A 212 -41.60 31.91 36.25
C LYS A 212 -41.58 32.75 37.52
#